data_AF-A0A3D8TSE9-F1
#
_entry.id   AF-A0A3D8TSE9-F1
#
_cell.length_a   1.000
_cell.length_b   1.000
_cell.length_c   1.000
_cell.angle_alpha   90.00
_cell.angle_beta   90.00
_cell.angle_gamma   90.00
#
_symmetry.space_group_name_H-M   'P 1'
#
loop_
_entity.id
_entity.type
_entity.pdbx_description
1 polymer ?
#
loop_
_entity_poly.entity_id
_entity_poly.type
_entity_poly.pdbx_seq_one_letter_code
_entity_poly.pdbx_strand_id
1 'polypeptide(L)'
;MNALAADLGLSKPKKHDTNPFGDALQETSERKGGIIDELTRHAVALSPVIKRRTFPELENVPEGLVLGWAQLPSTRGRGFSLGIFPDRDHFAQVAFADTHGRVFVGTDPDMDVQDMQARFMFGKEKEVTLPDGERLGESDEPRSRSGFSRTDRGLGSALHHGRGLGRGLGHGADGVKAITGGVVGRDDTGRMTWLASWLKAGNRYTLEQMRANLPPAMRHDLEYRDAITIAFFATYMLPQINGLLIGFGSGNIFRRLNREAPIGAIRRSVRDTLAARAHGMRASGLEDHFADLMREAGALDTTPGLEAVHGAEPLHLYTSTYSSGYFFTWDKSLAFGQALKSLKIEGNLNRFAAVSAWLERNASLGRNPTEDTVTRAEAAQIDMKLIENPAIMALDPYDGEQERRAVLSLVDIAARTAGQIRSEFPDPRDVLTQQNVPDSGVTNAAGAESTESVEGAVERTNKSDTNTQAARPSYSPARSDEWVYRQTLSSLLRRLRLPYRFDVEFRSRLDSGEVAIGFTTAGTSMMPDSRYDTTRRTWRALSSAERASMSAAYNLRVGLMMAALSFGTSESVRQVSLHIDSIGLEEAIAEQDSAIEAMMSEALSAFEHLRSGDLGRVGSKADPKDGDFHGDPT
;
A
#
# COMPACT_ATOMS: atom_id res chain seq x y z
N MET A 1 -12.57 -8.29 21.90
CA MET A 1 -13.43 -8.29 20.70
C MET A 1 -14.90 -8.54 21.08
N ASN A 2 -15.23 -9.52 21.93
CA ASN A 2 -16.64 -9.82 22.28
C ASN A 2 -17.40 -8.69 23.01
N ALA A 3 -16.74 -7.85 23.82
CA ALA A 3 -17.40 -6.70 24.47
C ALA A 3 -17.75 -5.57 23.48
N LEU A 4 -16.89 -5.32 22.48
CA LEU A 4 -17.06 -4.22 21.51
C LEU A 4 -18.21 -4.49 20.52
N ALA A 5 -18.47 -5.76 20.22
CA ALA A 5 -19.55 -6.16 19.31
C ALA A 5 -20.94 -5.95 19.92
N ALA A 6 -21.07 -6.07 21.24
CA ALA A 6 -22.32 -5.82 21.98
C ALA A 6 -22.63 -4.32 22.07
N ASP A 7 -21.63 -3.49 22.35
CA ASP A 7 -21.79 -2.02 22.46
C ASP A 7 -22.17 -1.34 21.12
N LEU A 8 -21.83 -1.96 19.98
CA LEU A 8 -22.15 -1.44 18.64
C LEU A 8 -23.53 -1.88 18.12
N GLY A 9 -24.35 -2.54 18.93
CA GLY A 9 -25.73 -2.91 18.56
C GLY A 9 -25.82 -3.88 17.38
N LEU A 10 -24.81 -4.73 17.19
CA LEU A 10 -24.76 -5.71 16.10
C LEU A 10 -25.77 -6.85 16.33
N SER A 11 -27.04 -6.63 15.96
CA SER A 11 -28.02 -7.70 15.76
C SER A 11 -27.97 -8.20 14.30
N LYS A 12 -28.29 -9.49 14.08
CA LYS A 12 -28.46 -10.05 12.72
C LYS A 12 -29.35 -9.13 11.88
N PRO A 13 -28.97 -8.77 10.64
CA PRO A 13 -29.78 -7.89 9.81
C PRO A 13 -31.14 -8.53 9.51
N LYS A 14 -32.19 -7.71 9.52
CA LYS A 14 -33.45 -8.07 8.84
C LYS A 14 -33.16 -8.08 7.34
N LYS A 15 -33.59 -9.14 6.65
CA LYS A 15 -33.51 -9.30 5.20
C LYS A 15 -34.03 -8.03 4.52
N HIS A 16 -33.23 -7.44 3.63
CA HIS A 16 -33.68 -6.45 2.67
C HIS A 16 -33.91 -7.18 1.34
N ASP A 17 -35.09 -6.95 0.76
CA ASP A 17 -35.56 -7.56 -0.48
C ASP A 17 -34.89 -6.90 -1.70
N THR A 18 -34.11 -7.72 -2.42
CA THR A 18 -34.13 -7.94 -3.88
C THR A 18 -32.81 -8.60 -4.26
N ASN A 19 -32.78 -9.94 -4.22
CA ASN A 19 -31.71 -10.75 -4.79
C ASN A 19 -32.38 -11.83 -5.64
N PRO A 20 -32.24 -11.82 -6.97
CA PRO A 20 -32.91 -12.80 -7.83
C PRO A 20 -32.57 -14.26 -7.50
N PHE A 21 -31.44 -14.55 -6.84
CA PHE A 21 -31.14 -15.90 -6.33
C PHE A 21 -31.74 -16.17 -4.95
N GLY A 22 -31.76 -15.17 -4.06
CA GLY A 22 -32.46 -15.27 -2.77
C GLY A 22 -33.96 -15.42 -2.98
N ASP A 23 -34.52 -14.63 -3.90
CA ASP A 23 -35.91 -14.68 -4.35
C ASP A 23 -36.18 -15.99 -5.10
N ALA A 24 -35.29 -16.47 -5.98
CA ALA A 24 -35.45 -17.79 -6.61
C ALA A 24 -35.44 -18.93 -5.58
N LEU A 25 -34.53 -18.92 -4.58
CA LEU A 25 -34.50 -19.93 -3.51
C LEU A 25 -35.68 -19.81 -2.54
N GLN A 26 -36.21 -18.60 -2.33
CA GLN A 26 -37.30 -18.34 -1.39
C GLN A 26 -38.67 -18.58 -2.04
N GLU A 27 -38.88 -18.17 -3.29
CA GLU A 27 -40.05 -18.51 -4.12
C GLU A 27 -40.16 -20.02 -4.38
N THR A 28 -39.03 -20.73 -4.58
CA THR A 28 -39.01 -22.20 -4.71
C THR A 28 -39.29 -22.90 -3.37
N SER A 29 -38.94 -22.29 -2.23
CA SER A 29 -39.24 -22.85 -0.91
C SER A 29 -40.72 -22.76 -0.50
N GLU A 30 -41.47 -21.79 -1.06
CA GLU A 30 -42.88 -21.54 -0.74
C GLU A 30 -43.86 -22.36 -1.60
N ARG A 31 -43.39 -22.97 -2.70
CA ARG A 31 -44.18 -23.87 -3.56
C ARG A 31 -44.06 -25.32 -3.07
N LYS A 32 -45.15 -26.09 -3.14
CA LYS A 32 -45.17 -27.51 -2.73
C LYS A 32 -44.26 -28.35 -3.65
N GLY A 33 -43.00 -28.50 -3.25
CA GLY A 33 -41.93 -29.30 -3.85
C GLY A 33 -40.60 -28.81 -3.26
N GLY A 34 -39.66 -29.68 -2.87
CA GLY A 34 -38.41 -29.21 -2.27
C GLY A 34 -37.58 -28.36 -3.25
N ILE A 35 -36.76 -27.44 -2.75
CA ILE A 35 -35.82 -26.60 -3.56
C ILE A 35 -35.00 -27.48 -4.53
N ILE A 36 -34.63 -28.68 -4.10
CA ILE A 36 -33.88 -29.67 -4.90
C ILE A 36 -34.71 -30.15 -6.10
N ASP A 37 -36.01 -30.42 -5.95
CA ASP A 37 -36.89 -30.92 -7.02
C ASP A 37 -37.18 -29.86 -8.09
N GLU A 38 -37.16 -28.58 -7.71
CA GLU A 38 -37.36 -27.47 -8.65
C GLU A 38 -36.06 -27.14 -9.40
N LEU A 39 -34.91 -27.15 -8.72
CA LEU A 39 -33.60 -27.04 -9.37
C LEU A 39 -33.33 -28.21 -10.32
N THR A 40 -33.71 -29.43 -9.95
CA THR A 40 -33.55 -30.62 -10.80
C THR A 40 -34.43 -30.55 -12.05
N ARG A 41 -35.63 -29.97 -11.96
CA ARG A 41 -36.54 -29.78 -13.12
C ARG A 41 -35.98 -28.83 -14.18
N HIS A 42 -35.15 -27.87 -13.78
CA HIS A 42 -34.51 -26.91 -14.66
C HIS A 42 -33.02 -27.22 -14.93
N ALA A 43 -32.53 -28.35 -14.44
CA ALA A 43 -31.15 -28.77 -14.60
C ALA A 43 -30.90 -29.47 -15.95
N VAL A 44 -29.70 -29.28 -16.49
CA VAL A 44 -29.22 -29.98 -17.68
C VAL A 44 -28.70 -31.36 -17.27
N ALA A 45 -29.15 -32.40 -17.97
CA ALA A 45 -28.60 -33.74 -17.82
C ALA A 45 -27.17 -33.80 -18.35
N LEU A 46 -26.25 -34.27 -17.50
CA LEU A 46 -24.83 -34.36 -17.78
C LEU A 46 -24.47 -35.73 -18.34
N SER A 47 -23.87 -35.76 -19.53
CA SER A 47 -23.27 -36.99 -20.04
C SER A 47 -21.93 -37.28 -19.35
N PRO A 48 -21.48 -38.55 -19.30
CA PRO A 48 -20.20 -38.92 -18.68
C PRO A 48 -18.96 -38.25 -19.27
N VAL A 49 -19.07 -37.65 -20.47
CA VAL A 49 -17.97 -37.01 -21.20
C VAL A 49 -17.83 -35.52 -20.82
N ILE A 50 -18.83 -34.94 -20.15
CA ILE A 50 -18.79 -33.53 -19.74
C ILE A 50 -17.79 -33.36 -18.60
N LYS A 51 -16.78 -32.51 -18.83
CA LYS A 51 -15.84 -32.10 -17.78
C LYS A 51 -16.59 -31.30 -16.73
N ARG A 52 -16.42 -31.69 -15.47
CA ARG A 52 -17.05 -31.06 -14.31
C ARG A 52 -16.18 -31.23 -13.07
N ARG A 53 -16.35 -30.32 -12.11
CA ARG A 53 -15.76 -30.44 -10.77
C ARG A 53 -16.72 -29.85 -9.74
N THR A 54 -16.79 -30.49 -8.58
CA THR A 54 -17.62 -30.11 -7.44
C THR A 54 -16.76 -29.74 -6.24
N PHE A 55 -17.25 -28.86 -5.39
CA PHE A 55 -16.57 -28.37 -4.18
C PHE A 55 -17.49 -28.52 -2.96
N PRO A 56 -17.59 -29.73 -2.39
CA PRO A 56 -18.43 -29.99 -1.21
C PRO A 56 -17.94 -29.26 0.06
N GLU A 57 -16.69 -28.81 0.09
CA GLU A 57 -16.10 -28.10 1.23
C GLU A 57 -16.52 -26.61 1.32
N LEU A 58 -17.29 -26.09 0.35
CA LEU A 58 -17.85 -24.75 0.43
C LEU A 58 -18.93 -24.70 1.52
N GLU A 59 -18.67 -23.92 2.57
CA GLU A 59 -19.60 -23.69 3.66
C GLU A 59 -20.80 -22.81 3.24
N ASN A 60 -21.87 -22.83 4.04
CA ASN A 60 -23.11 -22.05 3.82
C ASN A 60 -23.89 -22.43 2.55
N VAL A 61 -23.73 -23.67 2.08
CA VAL A 61 -24.55 -24.27 1.02
C VAL A 61 -25.68 -25.10 1.65
N PRO A 62 -26.93 -25.02 1.17
CA PRO A 62 -28.03 -25.85 1.69
C PRO A 62 -27.74 -27.35 1.64
N GLU A 63 -28.21 -28.11 2.64
CA GLU A 63 -28.01 -29.56 2.70
C GLU A 63 -28.51 -30.27 1.43
N GLY A 64 -27.69 -31.17 0.89
CA GLY A 64 -28.00 -31.94 -0.31
C GLY A 64 -27.63 -31.27 -1.63
N LEU A 65 -27.16 -30.02 -1.63
CA LEU A 65 -26.68 -29.33 -2.82
C LEU A 65 -25.15 -29.21 -2.81
N VAL A 66 -24.51 -29.36 -3.98
CA VAL A 66 -23.07 -29.17 -4.14
C VAL A 66 -22.79 -28.12 -5.21
N LEU A 67 -21.92 -27.17 -4.92
CA LEU A 67 -21.51 -26.14 -5.88
C LEU A 67 -20.34 -26.61 -6.74
N GLY A 68 -20.27 -26.12 -7.98
CA GLY A 68 -19.17 -26.46 -8.87
C GLY A 68 -19.29 -25.84 -10.24
N TRP A 69 -18.54 -26.42 -11.18
CA TRP A 69 -18.57 -26.01 -12.58
C TRP A 69 -18.74 -27.20 -13.52
N ALA A 70 -19.33 -26.93 -14.68
CA ALA A 70 -19.47 -27.87 -15.79
C ALA A 70 -19.13 -27.19 -17.13
N GLN A 71 -18.43 -27.90 -18.01
CA GLN A 71 -18.18 -27.43 -19.37
C GLN A 71 -19.25 -27.95 -20.32
N LEU A 72 -20.38 -27.26 -20.37
CA LEU A 72 -21.52 -27.67 -21.20
C LEU A 72 -21.19 -27.54 -22.70
N PRO A 73 -21.68 -28.44 -23.56
CA PRO A 73 -21.48 -28.34 -25.01
C PRO A 73 -22.00 -27.03 -25.63
N SER A 74 -23.08 -26.47 -25.07
CA SER A 74 -23.69 -25.19 -25.47
C SER A 74 -22.71 -24.01 -25.42
N THR A 75 -21.73 -24.05 -24.52
CA THR A 75 -20.74 -22.99 -24.37
C THR A 75 -19.83 -22.83 -25.59
N ARG A 76 -19.73 -23.85 -26.46
CA ARG A 76 -18.88 -23.88 -27.68
C ARG A 76 -17.43 -23.45 -27.42
N GLY A 77 -16.90 -23.74 -26.23
CA GLY A 77 -15.53 -23.39 -25.84
C GLY A 77 -15.31 -21.91 -25.50
N ARG A 78 -16.36 -21.08 -25.51
CA ARG A 78 -16.28 -19.65 -25.11
C ARG A 78 -16.06 -19.45 -23.60
N GLY A 79 -16.29 -20.49 -22.81
CA GLY A 79 -16.24 -20.44 -21.36
C GLY A 79 -16.72 -21.73 -20.71
N PHE A 80 -17.21 -21.62 -19.49
CA PHE A 80 -17.75 -22.74 -18.71
C PHE A 80 -18.84 -22.24 -17.74
N SER A 81 -19.73 -23.14 -17.37
CA SER A 81 -20.89 -22.82 -16.53
C SER A 81 -20.57 -23.07 -15.07
N LEU A 82 -20.96 -22.13 -14.21
CA LEU A 82 -20.92 -22.23 -12.74
C LEU A 82 -22.33 -22.54 -12.25
N GLY A 83 -22.48 -23.43 -11.28
CA GLY A 83 -23.80 -23.89 -10.91
C GLY A 83 -23.86 -24.84 -9.73
N ILE A 84 -25.06 -25.37 -9.54
CA ILE A 84 -25.43 -26.29 -8.49
C ILE A 84 -25.59 -27.69 -9.10
N PHE A 85 -25.12 -28.69 -8.39
CA PHE A 85 -25.33 -30.11 -8.67
C PHE A 85 -26.35 -30.64 -7.65
N PRO A 86 -27.63 -30.81 -8.05
CA PRO A 86 -28.63 -31.46 -7.19
C PRO A 86 -28.32 -32.94 -6.96
N ASP A 87 -27.68 -33.58 -7.94
CA ASP A 87 -27.20 -34.96 -7.87
C ASP A 87 -25.96 -35.16 -8.76
N ARG A 88 -25.58 -36.41 -9.03
CA ARG A 88 -24.40 -36.75 -9.83
C ARG A 88 -24.57 -36.51 -11.32
N ASP A 89 -25.79 -36.43 -11.84
CA ASP A 89 -26.07 -36.44 -13.28
C ASP A 89 -26.81 -35.19 -13.76
N HIS A 90 -27.20 -34.29 -12.86
CA HIS A 90 -27.87 -33.04 -13.19
C HIS A 90 -27.06 -31.82 -12.76
N PHE A 91 -27.17 -30.74 -13.55
CA PHE A 91 -26.52 -29.45 -13.26
C PHE A 91 -27.41 -28.27 -13.59
N ALA A 92 -27.63 -27.40 -12.61
CA ALA A 92 -28.36 -26.15 -12.74
C ALA A 92 -27.37 -24.97 -12.81
N GLN A 93 -27.31 -24.28 -13.95
CA GLN A 93 -26.45 -23.11 -14.11
C GLN A 93 -26.97 -21.94 -13.28
N VAL A 94 -26.05 -21.20 -12.66
CA VAL A 94 -26.33 -19.91 -12.00
C VAL A 94 -25.52 -18.77 -12.60
N ALA A 95 -24.39 -19.08 -13.23
CA ALA A 95 -23.56 -18.11 -13.91
C ALA A 95 -22.72 -18.75 -15.01
N PHE A 96 -22.18 -17.92 -15.90
CA PHE A 96 -21.25 -18.29 -16.96
C PHE A 96 -19.94 -17.53 -16.79
N ALA A 97 -18.82 -18.24 -16.83
CA ALA A 97 -17.48 -17.68 -16.79
C ALA A 97 -16.84 -17.74 -18.18
N ASP A 98 -16.35 -16.60 -18.67
CA ASP A 98 -15.59 -16.54 -19.93
C ASP A 98 -14.11 -16.90 -19.73
N THR A 99 -13.31 -16.82 -20.79
CA THR A 99 -11.86 -17.08 -20.74
C THR A 99 -11.02 -15.91 -20.26
N HIS A 100 -11.63 -14.73 -20.04
CA HIS A 100 -10.96 -13.48 -19.66
C HIS A 100 -11.12 -13.16 -18.18
N GLY A 101 -11.76 -14.04 -17.42
CA GLY A 101 -11.94 -13.90 -15.97
C GLY A 101 -13.21 -13.15 -15.59
N ARG A 102 -14.14 -12.95 -16.52
CA ARG A 102 -15.43 -12.30 -16.27
C ARG A 102 -16.50 -13.36 -16.05
N VAL A 103 -17.37 -13.10 -15.08
CA VAL A 103 -18.50 -13.96 -14.76
C VAL A 103 -19.80 -13.17 -14.87
N PHE A 104 -20.74 -13.76 -15.60
CA PHE A 104 -22.05 -13.23 -15.92
C PHE A 104 -23.10 -14.10 -15.23
N VAL A 105 -23.96 -13.50 -14.42
CA VAL A 105 -25.00 -14.24 -13.67
C VAL A 105 -26.18 -14.50 -14.59
N GLY A 106 -26.64 -15.75 -14.64
CA GLY A 106 -27.78 -16.16 -15.45
C GLY A 106 -27.95 -17.68 -15.48
N THR A 107 -29.21 -18.11 -15.57
CA THR A 107 -29.62 -19.52 -15.44
C THR A 107 -29.72 -20.26 -16.77
N ASP A 108 -29.70 -19.53 -17.90
CA ASP A 108 -29.81 -20.10 -19.25
C ASP A 108 -28.49 -20.77 -19.70
N PRO A 109 -28.48 -22.09 -19.99
CA PRO A 109 -27.30 -22.80 -20.50
C PRO A 109 -26.78 -22.30 -21.86
N ASP A 110 -27.60 -21.59 -22.64
CA ASP A 110 -27.28 -21.03 -23.95
C ASP A 110 -27.08 -19.50 -23.93
N MET A 111 -26.91 -18.92 -22.73
CA MET A 111 -26.82 -17.48 -22.50
C MET A 111 -25.84 -16.74 -23.42
N ASP A 112 -26.32 -15.66 -24.03
CA ASP A 112 -25.49 -14.71 -24.80
C ASP A 112 -25.02 -13.55 -23.93
N VAL A 113 -23.70 -13.38 -23.84
CA VAL A 113 -23.05 -12.43 -22.92
C VAL A 113 -22.64 -11.11 -23.60
N GLN A 114 -22.91 -10.92 -24.89
CA GLN A 114 -22.44 -9.75 -25.65
C GLN A 114 -22.88 -8.41 -25.04
N ASP A 115 -24.15 -8.32 -24.63
CA ASP A 115 -24.73 -7.10 -24.04
C ASP A 115 -24.87 -7.16 -22.51
N MET A 116 -24.34 -8.22 -21.90
CA MET A 116 -24.42 -8.41 -20.45
C MET A 116 -23.28 -7.70 -19.73
N GLN A 117 -23.59 -7.18 -18.54
CA GLN A 117 -22.56 -6.66 -17.64
C GLN A 117 -22.01 -7.77 -16.76
N ALA A 118 -20.68 -7.88 -16.70
CA ALA A 118 -20.03 -8.77 -15.75
C ALA A 118 -20.36 -8.36 -14.31
N ARG A 119 -20.76 -9.34 -13.50
CA ARG A 119 -21.06 -9.17 -12.07
C ARG A 119 -19.85 -9.48 -11.20
N PHE A 120 -18.91 -10.28 -11.70
CA PHE A 120 -17.69 -10.66 -11.01
C PHE A 120 -16.54 -10.77 -12.00
N MET A 121 -15.33 -10.37 -11.59
CA MET A 121 -14.16 -10.34 -12.48
C MET A 121 -12.84 -10.58 -11.76
N PHE A 122 -11.91 -11.24 -12.45
CA PHE A 122 -10.48 -11.19 -12.13
C PHE A 122 -9.83 -10.01 -12.88
N GLY A 123 -9.37 -9.00 -12.14
CA GLY A 123 -8.62 -7.88 -12.70
C GLY A 123 -7.12 -8.11 -12.55
N LYS A 124 -6.35 -8.05 -13.65
CA LYS A 124 -4.88 -8.04 -13.58
C LYS A 124 -4.40 -6.70 -13.02
N GLU A 125 -3.48 -6.73 -12.06
CA GLU A 125 -2.92 -5.51 -11.45
C GLU A 125 -1.45 -5.31 -11.84
N LYS A 126 -0.56 -6.24 -11.50
CA LYS A 126 0.89 -6.10 -11.76
C LYS A 126 1.58 -7.43 -12.01
N GLU A 127 2.72 -7.36 -12.70
CA GLU A 127 3.65 -8.48 -12.86
C GLU A 127 4.74 -8.38 -11.78
N VAL A 128 5.10 -9.51 -11.19
CA VAL A 128 6.03 -9.60 -10.06
C VAL A 128 7.01 -10.76 -10.27
N THR A 129 8.18 -10.66 -9.67
CA THR A 129 9.16 -11.74 -9.61
C THR A 129 9.29 -12.15 -8.15
N LEU A 130 8.87 -13.36 -7.82
CA LEU A 130 8.83 -13.86 -6.45
C LEU A 130 9.86 -14.97 -6.24
N PRO A 131 10.43 -15.11 -5.03
CA PRO A 131 11.15 -16.33 -4.68
C PRO A 131 10.20 -17.54 -4.79
N ASP A 132 10.76 -18.70 -5.12
CA ASP A 132 10.03 -19.95 -5.05
C ASP A 132 9.69 -20.27 -3.57
N GLY A 133 8.50 -20.83 -3.30
CA GLY A 133 8.09 -21.14 -1.92
C GLY A 133 6.57 -21.19 -1.66
N GLU A 134 6.19 -21.23 -0.38
CA GLU A 134 4.83 -21.54 0.10
C GLU A 134 3.72 -20.68 -0.53
N ARG A 135 4.04 -19.43 -0.86
CA ARG A 135 3.09 -18.50 -1.49
C ARG A 135 2.65 -18.94 -2.89
N LEU A 136 3.47 -19.72 -3.58
CA LEU A 136 3.18 -20.32 -4.88
C LEU A 136 2.58 -21.73 -4.76
N GLY A 137 2.31 -22.20 -3.53
CA GLY A 137 1.76 -23.53 -3.27
C GLY A 137 2.81 -24.65 -3.25
N GLU A 138 4.11 -24.33 -3.27
CA GLU A 138 5.17 -25.30 -3.06
C GLU A 138 5.49 -25.40 -1.56
N SER A 139 5.12 -26.52 -0.92
CA SER A 139 5.60 -26.87 0.41
C SER A 139 7.06 -27.34 0.33
N ASP A 140 7.86 -27.04 1.35
CA ASP A 140 9.25 -27.48 1.55
C ASP A 140 9.44 -29.03 1.69
N GLU A 141 8.50 -29.84 1.19
CA GLU A 141 8.72 -31.26 1.02
C GLU A 141 9.53 -31.51 -0.26
N PRO A 142 10.69 -32.17 -0.19
CA PRO A 142 11.49 -32.46 -1.36
C PRO A 142 10.69 -33.40 -2.26
N ARG A 143 10.14 -32.86 -3.35
CA ARG A 143 9.59 -33.65 -4.46
C ARG A 143 10.68 -34.60 -4.90
N SER A 144 10.53 -35.85 -4.49
CA SER A 144 11.34 -36.97 -4.96
C SER A 144 11.26 -36.98 -6.47
N ARG A 145 12.35 -36.58 -7.15
CA ARG A 145 12.51 -36.73 -8.60
C ARG A 145 12.49 -38.22 -8.92
N SER A 146 11.30 -38.79 -9.09
CA SER A 146 11.11 -40.07 -9.72
C SER A 146 10.93 -39.86 -11.22
N GLY A 147 11.87 -40.40 -12.00
CA GLY A 147 11.62 -40.71 -13.40
C GLY A 147 12.61 -40.12 -14.40
N PHE A 148 13.88 -40.55 -14.36
CA PHE A 148 14.60 -40.76 -15.62
C PHE A 148 15.39 -42.08 -15.58
N SER A 149 15.06 -42.89 -16.57
CA SER A 149 15.57 -44.23 -16.83
C SER A 149 17.08 -44.26 -17.06
N ARG A 150 17.73 -45.27 -16.48
CA ARG A 150 19.12 -45.68 -16.70
C ARG A 150 19.35 -46.16 -18.14
N THR A 151 20.38 -45.60 -18.77
CA THR A 151 21.41 -46.20 -19.66
C THR A 151 22.35 -45.03 -19.96
N ASP A 152 23.67 -45.03 -19.80
CA ASP A 152 24.67 -46.03 -20.16
C ASP A 152 26.01 -45.70 -19.45
N ARG A 153 26.93 -46.67 -19.49
CA ARG A 153 28.25 -46.74 -18.84
C ARG A 153 29.26 -45.70 -19.32
N GLY A 154 30.21 -45.38 -18.44
CA GLY A 154 31.53 -44.85 -18.82
C GLY A 154 32.43 -44.56 -17.62
N LEU A 155 33.31 -45.50 -17.26
CA LEU A 155 34.42 -45.33 -16.31
C LEU A 155 35.52 -44.41 -16.88
N GLY A 156 36.14 -43.56 -16.05
CA GLY A 156 37.35 -42.82 -16.43
C GLY A 156 37.95 -41.91 -15.36
N SER A 157 38.83 -42.48 -14.53
CA SER A 157 40.07 -41.94 -13.93
C SER A 157 40.25 -40.42 -13.64
N ALA A 158 40.41 -40.14 -12.34
CA ALA A 158 41.49 -39.40 -11.66
C ALA A 158 42.30 -38.26 -12.34
N LEU A 159 42.34 -37.14 -11.60
CA LEU A 159 43.45 -36.22 -11.33
C LEU A 159 44.00 -35.35 -12.48
N HIS A 160 43.67 -34.04 -12.46
CA HIS A 160 44.64 -32.97 -12.71
C HIS A 160 44.27 -31.70 -11.92
N HIS A 161 45.24 -31.18 -11.17
CA HIS A 161 45.26 -29.85 -10.55
C HIS A 161 45.65 -28.80 -11.60
N GLY A 162 44.99 -27.63 -11.60
CA GLY A 162 45.50 -26.44 -12.30
C GLY A 162 44.46 -25.38 -12.67
N ARG A 163 44.21 -24.45 -11.73
CA ARG A 163 43.97 -23.00 -11.96
C ARG A 163 42.86 -22.59 -12.96
N GLY A 164 41.71 -22.16 -12.42
CA GLY A 164 40.67 -21.48 -13.19
C GLY A 164 39.55 -20.92 -12.31
N LEU A 165 39.58 -19.61 -12.11
CA LEU A 165 38.46 -18.65 -11.97
C LEU A 165 37.06 -19.18 -11.57
N GLY A 166 36.56 -18.64 -10.46
CA GLY A 166 35.17 -18.19 -10.28
C GLY A 166 34.05 -19.13 -10.71
N ARG A 167 33.63 -20.03 -9.82
CA ARG A 167 32.26 -20.57 -9.80
C ARG A 167 32.02 -21.30 -8.49
N GLY A 168 31.25 -20.68 -7.60
CA GLY A 168 30.78 -21.28 -6.37
C GLY A 168 29.68 -20.43 -5.76
N LEU A 169 28.47 -21.02 -5.70
CA LEU A 169 27.22 -20.50 -5.10
C LEU A 169 26.39 -19.56 -5.99
N GLY A 170 25.83 -20.13 -7.05
CA GLY A 170 24.73 -19.55 -7.83
C GLY A 170 23.62 -20.59 -8.06
N HIS A 171 22.94 -21.00 -6.99
CA HIS A 171 21.66 -21.69 -7.08
C HIS A 171 20.69 -20.99 -6.11
N GLY A 172 19.74 -20.25 -6.67
CA GLY A 172 18.72 -19.50 -5.94
C GLY A 172 18.40 -18.09 -6.45
N ALA A 173 18.77 -17.72 -7.69
CA ALA A 173 18.63 -16.34 -8.20
C ALA A 173 17.72 -16.17 -9.43
N ASP A 174 16.99 -17.21 -9.84
CA ASP A 174 15.93 -17.04 -10.85
C ASP A 174 14.59 -17.04 -10.13
N GLY A 175 14.12 -15.86 -9.73
CA GLY A 175 12.78 -15.72 -9.16
C GLY A 175 11.71 -16.14 -10.17
N VAL A 176 10.61 -16.67 -9.67
CA VAL A 176 9.45 -17.09 -10.48
C VAL A 176 8.68 -15.86 -10.91
N LYS A 177 8.51 -15.69 -12.23
CA LYS A 177 7.61 -14.68 -12.79
C LYS A 177 6.17 -15.04 -12.46
N ALA A 178 5.48 -14.12 -11.81
CA ALA A 178 4.07 -14.26 -11.46
C ALA A 178 3.28 -13.00 -11.80
N ILE A 179 1.96 -13.16 -11.90
CA ILE A 179 1.01 -12.08 -12.14
C ILE A 179 0.10 -12.02 -10.93
N THR A 180 -0.08 -10.84 -10.35
CA THR A 180 -1.04 -10.63 -9.26
C THR A 180 -2.21 -9.79 -9.75
N GLY A 181 -3.37 -9.99 -9.14
CA GLY A 181 -4.57 -9.27 -9.47
C GLY A 181 -5.61 -9.29 -8.37
N GLY A 182 -6.63 -8.47 -8.55
CA GLY A 182 -7.77 -8.36 -7.66
C GLY A 182 -8.94 -9.21 -8.14
N VAL A 183 -9.75 -9.65 -7.18
CA VAL A 183 -11.10 -10.18 -7.40
C VAL A 183 -12.07 -9.05 -7.09
N VAL A 184 -12.89 -8.68 -8.06
CA VAL A 184 -13.89 -7.63 -7.91
C VAL A 184 -15.29 -8.18 -8.19
N GLY A 185 -16.27 -7.74 -7.40
CA GLY A 185 -17.66 -8.11 -7.57
C GLY A 185 -18.56 -6.88 -7.50
N ARG A 186 -19.66 -6.92 -8.24
CA ARG A 186 -20.64 -5.86 -8.30
C ARG A 186 -21.70 -6.07 -7.23
N ASP A 187 -21.88 -5.10 -6.34
CA ASP A 187 -22.93 -5.17 -5.32
C ASP A 187 -24.33 -4.90 -5.90
N ASP A 188 -25.34 -4.87 -5.03
CA ASP A 188 -26.75 -4.64 -5.40
C ASP A 188 -26.99 -3.18 -5.84
N THR A 189 -26.11 -2.25 -5.47
CA THR A 189 -26.14 -0.86 -5.95
C THR A 189 -25.53 -0.72 -7.35
N GLY A 190 -24.97 -1.80 -7.89
CA GLY A 190 -24.31 -1.81 -9.19
C GLY A 190 -22.84 -1.37 -9.13
N ARG A 191 -22.28 -1.13 -7.94
CA ARG A 191 -20.91 -0.65 -7.75
C ARG A 191 -19.93 -1.82 -7.68
N MET A 192 -18.77 -1.66 -8.31
CA MET A 192 -17.68 -2.63 -8.20
C MET A 192 -16.96 -2.49 -6.85
N THR A 193 -16.85 -3.61 -6.14
CA THR A 193 -16.18 -3.74 -4.85
C THR A 193 -15.06 -4.77 -4.96
N TRP A 194 -13.91 -4.48 -4.38
CA TRP A 194 -12.79 -5.41 -4.31
C TRP A 194 -13.03 -6.40 -3.16
N LEU A 195 -12.86 -7.69 -3.43
CA LEU A 195 -13.27 -8.77 -2.53
C LEU A 195 -12.11 -9.61 -2.01
N ALA A 196 -11.13 -9.89 -2.87
CA ALA A 196 -9.96 -10.72 -2.58
C ALA A 196 -8.84 -10.44 -3.59
N SER A 197 -7.71 -11.12 -3.47
CA SER A 197 -6.64 -11.12 -4.48
C SER A 197 -6.35 -12.52 -5.02
N TRP A 198 -5.67 -12.57 -6.16
CA TRP A 198 -5.16 -13.79 -6.73
C TRP A 198 -3.74 -13.57 -7.25
N LEU A 199 -2.96 -14.65 -7.25
CA LEU A 199 -1.62 -14.73 -7.78
C LEU A 199 -1.59 -15.86 -8.82
N LYS A 200 -0.88 -15.66 -9.92
CA LYS A 200 -0.72 -16.64 -10.99
C LYS A 200 0.75 -16.84 -11.29
N ALA A 201 1.24 -18.07 -11.15
CA ALA A 201 2.56 -18.48 -11.60
C ALA A 201 2.42 -19.62 -12.61
N GLY A 202 3.06 -19.49 -13.78
CA GLY A 202 2.83 -20.40 -14.89
C GLY A 202 1.35 -20.49 -15.28
N ASN A 203 0.74 -21.68 -15.15
CA ASN A 203 -0.68 -21.91 -15.43
C ASN A 203 -1.51 -22.24 -14.18
N ARG A 204 -1.00 -21.91 -13.00
CA ARG A 204 -1.63 -22.19 -11.71
C ARG A 204 -1.93 -20.90 -10.98
N TYR A 205 -3.02 -20.93 -10.21
CA TYR A 205 -3.54 -19.80 -9.47
C TYR A 205 -3.51 -20.09 -7.97
N THR A 206 -3.20 -19.05 -7.21
CA THR A 206 -3.35 -18.98 -5.76
C THR A 206 -4.35 -17.89 -5.42
N LEU A 207 -5.34 -18.19 -4.57
CA LEU A 207 -6.29 -17.20 -4.04
C LEU A 207 -5.80 -16.71 -2.67
N GLU A 208 -5.64 -15.41 -2.55
CA GLU A 208 -5.14 -14.73 -1.35
C GLU A 208 -6.18 -13.72 -0.85
N GLN A 209 -6.03 -13.26 0.40
CA GLN A 209 -6.85 -12.19 0.98
C GLN A 209 -8.35 -12.49 0.88
N MET A 210 -8.74 -13.72 1.25
CA MET A 210 -10.14 -14.16 1.21
C MET A 210 -10.80 -14.08 2.57
N ARG A 211 -12.05 -13.58 2.63
CA ARG A 211 -12.92 -13.67 3.81
C ARG A 211 -13.29 -15.11 4.16
N ALA A 212 -13.58 -15.93 3.15
CA ALA A 212 -13.89 -17.34 3.37
C ALA A 212 -12.68 -18.09 3.96
N ASN A 213 -12.92 -18.91 4.98
CA ASN A 213 -11.90 -19.73 5.59
C ASN A 213 -11.71 -21.04 4.82
N LEU A 214 -11.09 -20.96 3.65
CA LEU A 214 -10.92 -22.10 2.76
C LEU A 214 -9.69 -22.95 3.11
N PRO A 215 -9.77 -24.28 2.97
CA PRO A 215 -8.61 -25.15 3.14
C PRO A 215 -7.54 -24.87 2.07
N PRO A 216 -6.25 -25.17 2.33
CA PRO A 216 -5.15 -24.90 1.38
C PRO A 216 -5.37 -25.47 -0.03
N ALA A 217 -5.98 -26.65 -0.16
CA ALA A 217 -6.28 -27.29 -1.43
C ALA A 217 -7.29 -26.53 -2.32
N MET A 218 -8.04 -25.58 -1.73
CA MET A 218 -8.96 -24.68 -2.43
C MET A 218 -8.38 -23.27 -2.61
N ARG A 219 -7.14 -23.04 -2.15
CA ARG A 219 -6.46 -21.76 -2.30
C ARG A 219 -5.25 -21.84 -3.21
N HIS A 220 -4.52 -22.94 -3.22
CA HIS A 220 -3.23 -23.08 -3.91
C HIS A 220 -3.29 -24.07 -5.08
N ASP A 221 -2.36 -23.94 -6.03
CA ASP A 221 -2.20 -24.83 -7.19
C ASP A 221 -3.49 -25.03 -8.01
N LEU A 222 -4.31 -23.99 -8.12
CA LEU A 222 -5.61 -24.08 -8.78
C LEU A 222 -5.48 -23.94 -10.29
N GLU A 223 -6.25 -24.73 -11.02
CA GLU A 223 -6.50 -24.45 -12.44
C GLU A 223 -7.41 -23.23 -12.57
N TYR A 224 -7.36 -22.56 -13.73
CA TYR A 224 -8.16 -21.36 -13.99
C TYR A 224 -9.66 -21.53 -13.67
N ARG A 225 -10.24 -22.67 -14.06
CA ARG A 225 -11.67 -22.94 -13.82
C ARG A 225 -11.99 -23.06 -12.34
N ASP A 226 -11.12 -23.73 -11.60
CA ASP A 226 -11.29 -23.93 -10.17
C ASP A 226 -11.11 -22.61 -9.42
N ALA A 227 -10.08 -21.83 -9.78
CA ALA A 227 -9.84 -20.52 -9.20
C ALA A 227 -11.02 -19.56 -9.38
N ILE A 228 -11.57 -19.45 -10.61
CA ILE A 228 -12.74 -18.61 -10.88
C ILE A 228 -13.98 -19.13 -10.13
N THR A 229 -14.21 -20.44 -10.13
CA THR A 229 -15.39 -21.04 -9.49
C THR A 229 -15.37 -20.85 -7.97
N ILE A 230 -14.24 -21.18 -7.34
CA ILE A 230 -14.06 -21.04 -5.90
C ILE A 230 -14.15 -19.57 -5.51
N ALA A 231 -13.47 -18.67 -6.22
CA ALA A 231 -13.52 -17.24 -5.91
C ALA A 231 -14.95 -16.69 -6.10
N PHE A 232 -15.63 -17.01 -7.20
CA PHE A 232 -17.01 -16.56 -7.43
C PHE A 232 -17.96 -16.99 -6.32
N PHE A 233 -17.94 -18.26 -5.91
CA PHE A 233 -18.84 -18.72 -4.86
C PHE A 233 -18.43 -18.20 -3.48
N ALA A 234 -17.15 -18.30 -3.12
CA ALA A 234 -16.68 -18.04 -1.77
C ALA A 234 -16.51 -16.55 -1.43
N THR A 235 -16.23 -15.69 -2.42
CA THR A 235 -16.01 -14.25 -2.16
C THR A 235 -17.17 -13.37 -2.62
N TYR A 236 -18.00 -13.85 -3.55
CA TYR A 236 -19.06 -13.06 -4.15
C TYR A 236 -20.46 -13.61 -3.89
N MET A 237 -20.81 -14.75 -4.49
CA MET A 237 -22.20 -15.22 -4.48
C MET A 237 -22.70 -15.57 -3.07
N LEU A 238 -22.00 -16.43 -2.33
CA LEU A 238 -22.42 -16.83 -0.99
C LEU A 238 -22.42 -15.66 0.00
N PRO A 239 -21.39 -14.77 0.03
CA PRO A 239 -21.47 -13.55 0.83
C PRO A 239 -22.63 -12.63 0.45
N GLN A 240 -22.89 -12.42 -0.84
CA GLN A 240 -23.97 -11.55 -1.30
C GLN A 240 -25.35 -12.06 -0.89
N ILE A 241 -25.62 -13.36 -1.01
CA ILE A 241 -26.88 -13.99 -0.58
C ILE A 241 -27.13 -13.80 0.93
N ASN A 242 -26.04 -13.83 1.70
CA ASN A 242 -26.10 -13.63 3.15
C ASN A 242 -26.08 -12.15 3.57
N GLY A 243 -26.05 -11.20 2.63
CA GLY A 243 -25.98 -9.76 2.91
C GLY A 243 -24.63 -9.33 3.52
N LEU A 244 -23.56 -10.07 3.25
CA LEU A 244 -22.24 -9.93 3.87
C LEU A 244 -21.14 -9.77 2.82
N LEU A 245 -21.43 -9.08 1.72
CA LEU A 245 -20.46 -8.78 0.66
C LEU A 245 -19.43 -7.73 1.13
N ILE A 246 -18.53 -8.16 2.01
CA ILE A 246 -17.51 -7.34 2.65
C ILE A 246 -16.14 -7.79 2.13
N GLY A 247 -15.42 -6.92 1.44
CA GLY A 247 -14.08 -7.24 0.94
C GLY A 247 -13.06 -7.40 2.08
N PHE A 248 -12.01 -8.20 1.85
CA PHE A 248 -10.94 -8.45 2.83
C PHE A 248 -9.91 -7.31 2.93
N GLY A 249 -9.27 -7.15 4.09
CA GLY A 249 -8.00 -6.42 4.22
C GLY A 249 -8.07 -4.89 4.17
N SER A 250 -6.92 -4.26 4.38
CA SER A 250 -6.75 -2.80 4.49
C SER A 250 -7.16 -2.02 3.24
N GLY A 251 -7.07 -2.61 2.05
CA GLY A 251 -7.42 -1.95 0.77
C GLY A 251 -8.87 -1.45 0.72
N ASN A 252 -9.80 -2.15 1.37
CA ASN A 252 -11.20 -1.70 1.48
C ASN A 252 -11.36 -0.49 2.40
N ILE A 253 -10.57 -0.43 3.47
CA ILE A 253 -10.54 0.68 4.42
C ILE A 253 -10.06 1.95 3.70
N PHE A 254 -8.93 1.89 2.98
CA PHE A 254 -8.41 3.04 2.22
C PHE A 254 -9.39 3.51 1.13
N ARG A 255 -10.01 2.58 0.39
CA ARG A 255 -11.00 2.94 -0.62
C ARG A 255 -12.20 3.66 -0.01
N ARG A 256 -12.61 3.27 1.20
CA ARG A 256 -13.70 3.91 1.92
C ARG A 256 -13.29 5.32 2.39
N LEU A 257 -12.12 5.45 3.01
CA LEU A 257 -11.56 6.72 3.47
C LEU A 257 -11.46 7.76 2.35
N ASN A 258 -11.15 7.33 1.12
CA ASN A 258 -11.02 8.23 -0.03
C ASN A 258 -12.37 8.66 -0.66
N ARG A 259 -13.49 8.07 -0.24
CA ARG A 259 -14.79 8.25 -0.93
C ARG A 259 -15.94 8.64 0.00
N GLU A 260 -15.73 8.55 1.30
CA GLU A 260 -16.75 8.78 2.32
C GLU A 260 -16.21 9.74 3.38
N ALA A 261 -17.11 10.38 4.13
CA ALA A 261 -16.74 11.22 5.25
C ALA A 261 -15.91 10.40 6.28
N PRO A 262 -14.80 10.95 6.80
CA PRO A 262 -13.73 10.17 7.40
C PRO A 262 -14.11 9.42 8.68
N ILE A 263 -14.82 10.04 9.62
CA ILE A 263 -15.23 9.41 10.88
C ILE A 263 -16.24 8.28 10.60
N GLY A 264 -17.20 8.53 9.72
CA GLY A 264 -18.17 7.55 9.25
C GLY A 264 -17.51 6.40 8.48
N ALA A 265 -16.48 6.69 7.69
CA ALA A 265 -15.69 5.69 6.99
C ALA A 265 -14.91 4.79 7.97
N ILE A 266 -14.26 5.38 8.97
CA ILE A 266 -13.54 4.67 10.03
C ILE A 266 -14.49 3.74 10.79
N ARG A 267 -15.59 4.28 11.31
CA ARG A 267 -16.55 3.52 12.13
C ARG A 267 -17.20 2.38 11.35
N ARG A 268 -17.56 2.61 10.08
CA ARG A 268 -18.09 1.55 9.21
C ARG A 268 -17.05 0.49 8.90
N SER A 269 -15.81 0.86 8.63
CA SER A 269 -14.73 -0.12 8.40
C SER A 269 -14.51 -1.04 9.60
N VAL A 270 -14.48 -0.49 10.81
CA VAL A 270 -14.39 -1.30 12.04
C VAL A 270 -15.62 -2.19 12.22
N ARG A 271 -16.81 -1.67 11.93
CA ARG A 271 -18.06 -2.45 11.98
C ARG A 271 -18.03 -3.63 11.02
N ASP A 272 -17.55 -3.42 9.79
CA ASP A 272 -17.45 -4.46 8.76
C ASP A 272 -16.52 -5.60 9.20
N THR A 273 -15.35 -5.26 9.76
CA THR A 273 -14.41 -6.25 10.30
C THR A 273 -15.03 -7.06 11.45
N LEU A 274 -15.76 -6.40 12.36
CA LEU A 274 -16.45 -7.07 13.46
C LEU A 274 -17.61 -7.96 12.97
N ALA A 275 -18.38 -7.48 11.99
CA ALA A 275 -19.45 -8.24 11.37
C ALA A 275 -18.89 -9.49 10.66
N ALA A 276 -17.79 -9.36 9.94
CA ALA A 276 -17.12 -10.49 9.30
C ALA A 276 -16.73 -11.57 10.33
N ARG A 277 -16.07 -11.16 11.43
CA ARG A 277 -15.69 -12.05 12.54
C ARG A 277 -16.90 -12.73 13.18
N ALA A 278 -17.99 -11.99 13.42
CA ALA A 278 -19.20 -12.52 14.04
C ALA A 278 -19.88 -13.62 13.19
N HIS A 279 -19.64 -13.62 11.88
CA HIS A 279 -20.14 -14.63 10.93
C HIS A 279 -19.09 -15.69 10.58
N GLY A 280 -18.03 -15.84 11.38
CA GLY A 280 -17.00 -16.87 11.18
C GLY A 280 -16.06 -16.60 10.02
N MET A 281 -16.13 -15.44 9.37
CA MET A 281 -15.23 -15.06 8.29
C MET A 281 -13.87 -14.60 8.82
N ARG A 282 -12.84 -14.75 7.97
CA ARG A 282 -11.50 -14.23 8.20
C ARG A 282 -11.49 -12.70 8.19
N ALA A 283 -10.65 -12.13 9.05
CA ALA A 283 -10.17 -10.76 8.92
C ALA A 283 -8.66 -10.74 9.06
N SER A 284 -8.03 -9.82 8.33
CA SER A 284 -6.58 -9.58 8.41
C SER A 284 -6.21 -9.07 9.80
N GLY A 285 -5.01 -9.43 10.27
CA GLY A 285 -4.45 -8.86 11.48
C GLY A 285 -4.29 -7.34 11.41
N LEU A 286 -4.10 -6.78 10.22
CA LEU A 286 -4.02 -5.33 10.02
C LEU A 286 -5.40 -4.65 10.16
N GLU A 287 -6.50 -5.31 9.78
CA GLU A 287 -7.85 -4.79 10.06
C GLU A 287 -8.14 -4.74 11.57
N ASP A 288 -7.76 -5.80 12.29
CA ASP A 288 -7.90 -5.83 13.74
C ASP A 288 -7.03 -4.76 14.41
N HIS A 289 -5.82 -4.52 13.89
CA HIS A 289 -4.93 -3.46 14.36
C HIS A 289 -5.46 -2.06 14.03
N PHE A 290 -6.10 -1.88 12.87
CA PHE A 290 -6.80 -0.63 12.56
C PHE A 290 -7.89 -0.32 13.59
N ALA A 291 -8.69 -1.31 13.98
CA ALA A 291 -9.69 -1.14 15.03
C ALA A 291 -9.07 -0.75 16.38
N ASP A 292 -7.88 -1.26 16.70
CA ASP A 292 -7.13 -0.85 17.89
C ASP A 292 -6.68 0.62 17.81
N LEU A 293 -6.06 1.00 16.68
CA LEU A 293 -5.58 2.35 16.44
C LEU A 293 -6.70 3.39 16.47
N MET A 294 -7.85 3.08 15.87
CA MET A 294 -9.00 4.00 15.83
C MET A 294 -9.69 4.12 17.18
N ARG A 295 -9.68 3.06 17.98
CA ARG A 295 -10.13 3.10 19.38
C ARG A 295 -9.17 3.90 20.26
N GLU A 296 -7.86 3.69 20.13
CA GLU A 296 -6.83 4.47 20.84
C GLU A 296 -6.96 5.97 20.54
N ALA A 297 -7.24 6.34 19.29
CA ALA A 297 -7.45 7.73 18.90
C ALA A 297 -8.80 8.31 19.34
N GLY A 298 -9.72 7.50 19.87
CA GLY A 298 -11.08 7.92 20.23
C GLY A 298 -11.98 8.23 19.03
N ALA A 299 -11.68 7.68 17.84
CA ALA A 299 -12.46 7.86 16.61
C ALA A 299 -13.81 7.13 16.66
N LEU A 300 -13.91 6.10 17.51
CA LEU A 300 -15.12 5.30 17.67
C LEU A 300 -16.12 5.93 18.65
N ASP A 301 -15.68 6.92 19.43
CA ASP A 301 -16.51 7.62 20.42
C ASP A 301 -17.33 8.73 19.76
N THR A 302 -18.56 8.94 20.22
CA THR A 302 -19.33 10.13 19.85
C THR A 302 -18.69 11.38 20.43
N THR A 303 -18.17 12.26 19.58
CA THR A 303 -17.43 13.46 20.00
C THR A 303 -18.17 14.71 19.51
N PRO A 304 -18.79 15.50 20.42
CA PRO A 304 -19.43 16.75 20.05
C PRO A 304 -18.49 17.62 19.22
N GLY A 305 -18.99 18.17 18.11
CA GLY A 305 -18.22 19.00 17.18
C GLY A 305 -17.37 18.27 16.15
N LEU A 306 -17.24 16.93 16.23
CA LEU A 306 -16.70 16.10 15.15
C LEU A 306 -17.77 15.22 14.47
N GLU A 307 -18.98 15.16 15.05
CA GLU A 307 -20.11 14.42 14.46
C GLU A 307 -20.70 15.13 13.25
N ALA A 308 -21.32 14.34 12.36
CA ALA A 308 -22.00 14.87 11.20
C ALA A 308 -23.21 15.76 11.59
N VAL A 309 -23.27 16.97 11.03
CA VAL A 309 -24.40 17.88 11.18
C VAL A 309 -25.06 18.02 9.81
N HIS A 310 -26.36 17.71 9.74
CA HIS A 310 -27.12 17.61 8.47
C HIS A 310 -26.48 16.65 7.45
N GLY A 311 -25.82 15.58 7.92
CA GLY A 311 -25.22 14.55 7.08
C GLY A 311 -23.80 14.85 6.59
N ALA A 312 -23.22 16.00 6.94
CA ALA A 312 -21.85 16.36 6.61
C ALA A 312 -20.97 16.37 7.86
N GLU A 313 -19.82 15.71 7.80
CA GLU A 313 -18.80 15.78 8.85
C GLU A 313 -17.99 17.08 8.70
N PRO A 314 -17.52 17.67 9.81
CA PRO A 314 -16.72 18.89 9.78
C PRO A 314 -15.26 18.64 9.37
N LEU A 315 -14.82 17.37 9.30
CA LEU A 315 -13.48 16.96 8.93
C LEU A 315 -13.43 16.50 7.48
N HIS A 316 -12.40 16.95 6.77
CA HIS A 316 -12.07 16.52 5.42
C HIS A 316 -10.70 15.84 5.41
N LEU A 317 -10.63 14.63 4.86
CA LEU A 317 -9.41 13.85 4.79
C LEU A 317 -8.76 14.01 3.42
N TYR A 318 -7.48 14.34 3.41
CA TYR A 318 -6.67 14.46 2.20
C TYR A 318 -5.44 13.56 2.28
N THR A 319 -4.92 13.20 1.11
CA THR A 319 -3.65 12.50 0.97
C THR A 319 -2.62 13.46 0.38
N SER A 320 -1.46 13.60 1.01
CA SER A 320 -0.36 14.40 0.51
C SER A 320 0.18 13.82 -0.80
N THR A 321 0.26 14.64 -1.85
CA THR A 321 0.87 14.23 -3.13
C THR A 321 2.39 14.01 -3.03
N TYR A 322 3.02 14.46 -1.95
CA TYR A 322 4.46 14.38 -1.74
C TYR A 322 4.86 13.19 -0.86
N SER A 323 4.28 13.11 0.34
CA SER A 323 4.59 12.05 1.32
C SER A 323 3.62 10.88 1.25
N SER A 324 2.48 11.01 0.55
CA SER A 324 1.39 10.02 0.62
C SER A 324 0.77 9.87 2.02
N GLY A 325 1.11 10.74 2.96
CA GLY A 325 0.51 10.78 4.29
C GLY A 325 -0.88 11.42 4.29
N TYR A 326 -1.75 10.92 5.14
CA TYR A 326 -3.06 11.47 5.43
C TYR A 326 -2.97 12.71 6.29
N PHE A 327 -3.86 13.66 6.05
CA PHE A 327 -4.08 14.81 6.92
C PHE A 327 -5.51 15.30 6.90
N PHE A 328 -5.96 15.87 8.02
CA PHE A 328 -7.25 16.52 8.12
C PHE A 328 -7.16 18.03 7.83
N THR A 329 -8.25 18.56 7.27
CA THR A 329 -8.63 19.97 7.38
C THR A 329 -10.05 20.05 7.89
N TRP A 330 -10.48 21.23 8.35
CA TRP A 330 -11.83 21.42 8.87
C TRP A 330 -12.44 22.77 8.47
N ASP A 331 -13.78 22.80 8.41
CA ASP A 331 -14.53 23.95 7.85
C ASP A 331 -14.58 25.18 8.77
N LYS A 332 -14.40 24.99 10.09
CA LYS A 332 -14.49 26.03 11.12
C LYS A 332 -13.46 25.77 12.21
N SER A 333 -13.08 26.79 12.97
CA SER A 333 -12.23 26.60 14.14
C SER A 333 -12.81 25.53 15.06
N LEU A 334 -12.05 24.45 15.23
CA LEU A 334 -12.37 23.39 16.18
C LEU A 334 -11.95 23.83 17.59
N ALA A 335 -12.71 23.42 18.60
CA ALA A 335 -12.24 23.56 19.97
C ALA A 335 -10.95 22.73 20.15
N PHE A 336 -10.06 23.18 21.03
CA PHE A 336 -8.75 22.56 21.23
C PHE A 336 -8.79 21.02 21.37
N GLY A 337 -9.68 20.51 22.23
CA GLY A 337 -9.83 19.06 22.44
C GLY A 337 -10.28 18.28 21.18
N GLN A 338 -11.09 18.90 20.31
CA GLN A 338 -11.52 18.31 19.05
C GLN A 338 -10.36 18.31 18.04
N ALA A 339 -9.62 19.42 17.93
CA ALA A 339 -8.46 19.53 17.08
C ALA A 339 -7.38 18.50 17.46
N LEU A 340 -7.09 18.36 18.75
CA LEU A 340 -6.16 17.35 19.25
C LEU A 340 -6.63 15.93 18.94
N LYS A 341 -7.93 15.63 19.12
CA LYS A 341 -8.47 14.32 18.75
C LYS A 341 -8.31 14.07 17.25
N SER A 342 -8.61 15.05 16.38
CA SER A 342 -8.40 14.94 14.94
C SER A 342 -6.94 14.65 14.60
N LEU A 343 -5.97 15.32 15.24
CA LEU A 343 -4.55 15.05 15.06
C LEU A 343 -4.18 13.62 15.49
N LYS A 344 -4.73 13.10 16.59
CA LYS A 344 -4.51 11.71 17.01
C LYS A 344 -5.04 10.71 15.99
N ILE A 345 -6.23 10.98 15.44
CA ILE A 345 -6.83 10.15 14.39
C ILE A 345 -5.94 10.17 13.14
N GLU A 346 -5.49 11.35 12.72
CA GLU A 346 -4.55 11.53 11.60
C GLU A 346 -3.27 10.72 11.81
N GLY A 347 -2.64 10.86 12.98
CA GLY A 347 -1.43 10.12 13.33
C GLY A 347 -1.61 8.61 13.27
N ASN A 348 -2.73 8.12 13.78
CA ASN A 348 -3.06 6.71 13.78
C ASN A 348 -3.45 6.17 12.39
N LEU A 349 -4.06 6.99 11.52
CA LEU A 349 -4.25 6.66 10.11
C LEU A 349 -2.91 6.53 9.38
N ASN A 350 -1.95 7.41 9.65
CA ASN A 350 -0.62 7.33 9.04
C ASN A 350 0.20 6.14 9.56
N ARG A 351 0.08 5.80 10.85
CA ARG A 351 0.65 4.55 11.41
C ARG A 351 0.08 3.32 10.71
N PHE A 352 -1.24 3.24 10.57
CA PHE A 352 -1.92 2.19 9.82
C PHE A 352 -1.43 2.10 8.36
N ALA A 353 -1.33 3.24 7.67
CA ALA A 353 -0.81 3.31 6.30
C ALA A 353 0.64 2.81 6.20
N ALA A 354 1.49 3.16 7.17
CA ALA A 354 2.88 2.73 7.20
C ALA A 354 3.03 1.20 7.36
N VAL A 355 2.22 0.59 8.24
CA VAL A 355 2.17 -0.88 8.38
C VAL A 355 1.65 -1.54 7.10
N SER A 356 0.61 -0.99 6.47
CA SER A 356 0.11 -1.51 5.19
C SER A 356 1.18 -1.47 4.11
N ALA A 357 1.92 -0.36 3.99
CA ALA A 357 3.01 -0.22 3.03
C ALA A 357 4.16 -1.20 3.31
N TRP A 358 4.45 -1.48 4.58
CA TRP A 358 5.41 -2.53 4.96
C TRP A 358 4.97 -3.92 4.47
N LEU A 359 3.71 -4.28 4.71
CA LEU A 359 3.16 -5.58 4.31
C LEU A 359 3.06 -5.72 2.79
N GLU A 360 2.70 -4.66 2.08
CA GLU A 360 2.69 -4.66 0.61
C GLU A 360 4.10 -4.85 0.05
N ARG A 361 5.11 -4.22 0.67
CA ARG A 361 6.51 -4.42 0.30
C ARG A 361 6.97 -5.84 0.59
N ASN A 362 6.61 -6.41 1.73
CA ASN A 362 6.88 -7.81 2.01
C ASN A 362 6.26 -8.70 0.92
N ALA A 363 5.01 -8.46 0.55
CA ALA A 363 4.35 -9.18 -0.52
C ALA A 363 5.05 -9.00 -1.89
N SER A 364 5.54 -7.80 -2.23
CA SER A 364 6.24 -7.60 -3.52
C SER A 364 7.59 -8.32 -3.57
N LEU A 365 8.23 -8.53 -2.41
CA LEU A 365 9.49 -9.28 -2.27
C LEU A 365 9.28 -10.78 -1.98
N GLY A 366 8.03 -11.24 -1.89
CA GLY A 366 7.70 -12.61 -1.47
C GLY A 366 8.11 -12.97 -0.05
N ARG A 367 8.22 -11.98 0.84
CA ARG A 367 8.53 -12.13 2.26
C ARG A 367 7.26 -12.18 3.09
N ASN A 368 7.34 -12.81 4.26
CA ASN A 368 6.29 -12.82 5.27
C ASN A 368 6.63 -11.87 6.43
N PRO A 369 5.62 -11.36 7.17
CA PRO A 369 4.19 -11.53 6.91
C PRO A 369 3.69 -10.64 5.75
N THR A 370 2.57 -11.04 5.15
CA THR A 370 1.78 -10.30 4.14
C THR A 370 0.41 -9.95 4.70
N GLU A 371 -0.40 -9.14 4.01
CA GLU A 371 -1.77 -8.82 4.44
C GLU A 371 -2.66 -10.07 4.63
N ASP A 372 -2.45 -11.16 3.86
CA ASP A 372 -3.22 -12.40 4.02
C ASP A 372 -2.84 -13.19 5.30
N THR A 373 -1.62 -13.01 5.80
CA THR A 373 -1.02 -13.87 6.85
C THR A 373 -0.73 -13.14 8.15
N VAL A 374 -0.63 -11.80 8.12
CA VAL A 374 -0.30 -11.00 9.30
C VAL A 374 -1.31 -11.21 10.41
N THR A 375 -0.81 -11.46 11.61
CA THR A 375 -1.62 -11.47 12.82
C THR A 375 -1.75 -10.07 13.42
N ARG A 376 -2.80 -9.84 14.21
CA ARG A 376 -2.98 -8.59 14.95
C ARG A 376 -1.75 -8.20 15.78
N ALA A 377 -1.11 -9.18 16.40
CA ALA A 377 0.08 -8.97 17.22
C ALA A 377 1.31 -8.58 16.39
N GLU A 378 1.49 -9.16 15.20
CA GLU A 378 2.58 -8.81 14.29
C GLU A 378 2.38 -7.41 13.69
N ALA A 379 1.15 -7.06 13.28
CA ALA A 379 0.83 -5.72 12.80
C ALA A 379 1.18 -4.66 13.85
N ALA A 380 0.84 -4.89 15.12
CA ALA A 380 1.19 -4.01 16.24
C ALA A 380 2.71 -3.93 16.50
N GLN A 381 3.45 -5.01 16.28
CA GLN A 381 4.91 -5.01 16.41
C GLN A 381 5.57 -4.22 15.26
N ILE A 382 5.08 -4.38 14.03
CA ILE A 382 5.55 -3.60 12.88
C ILE A 382 5.29 -2.11 13.13
N ASP A 383 4.10 -1.75 13.59
CA ASP A 383 3.76 -0.37 13.97
C ASP A 383 4.75 0.19 15.02
N MET A 384 4.94 -0.51 16.13
CA MET A 384 5.86 -0.07 17.20
C MET A 384 7.29 0.09 16.69
N LYS A 385 7.76 -0.82 15.85
CA LYS A 385 9.08 -0.77 15.22
C LYS A 385 9.23 0.46 14.32
N LEU A 386 8.20 0.83 13.58
CA LEU A 386 8.18 2.02 12.73
C LEU A 386 8.14 3.32 13.55
N ILE A 387 7.55 3.30 14.73
CA ILE A 387 7.64 4.42 15.68
C ILE A 387 9.03 4.52 16.29
N GLU A 388 9.64 3.40 16.70
CA GLU A 388 10.99 3.38 17.27
C GLU A 388 12.06 3.80 16.24
N ASN A 389 11.82 3.55 14.96
CA ASN A 389 12.73 3.91 13.87
C ASN A 389 11.97 4.38 12.61
N PRO A 390 11.48 5.64 12.60
CA PRO A 390 10.71 6.16 11.47
C PRO A 390 11.51 6.22 10.16
N ALA A 391 12.84 6.26 10.24
CA ALA A 391 13.72 6.28 9.07
C ALA A 391 13.55 5.05 8.15
N ILE A 392 13.01 3.93 8.64
CA ILE A 392 12.85 2.72 7.83
C ILE A 392 11.87 2.94 6.67
N MET A 393 10.83 3.75 6.85
CA MET A 393 9.78 3.97 5.84
C MET A 393 9.66 5.44 5.42
N ALA A 394 10.59 6.30 5.86
CA ALA A 394 10.47 7.74 5.74
C ALA A 394 10.53 8.29 4.30
N LEU A 395 11.33 7.71 3.42
CA LEU A 395 11.38 8.08 2.00
C LEU A 395 11.22 6.80 1.18
N ASP A 396 12.33 6.26 0.70
CA ASP A 396 12.40 4.93 0.12
C ASP A 396 12.52 3.91 1.25
N PRO A 397 11.70 2.84 1.27
CA PRO A 397 11.79 1.81 2.30
C PRO A 397 13.19 1.21 2.40
N TYR A 398 13.80 1.28 3.59
CA TYR A 398 15.12 0.74 3.85
C TYR A 398 15.14 -0.79 3.67
N ASP A 399 16.11 -1.31 2.93
CA ASP A 399 16.24 -2.71 2.54
C ASP A 399 17.43 -3.44 3.16
N GLY A 400 18.32 -2.72 3.85
CA GLY A 400 19.49 -3.31 4.47
C GLY A 400 19.17 -4.11 5.74
N GLU A 401 20.04 -5.09 6.02
CA GLU A 401 19.94 -6.00 7.17
C GLU A 401 19.96 -5.29 8.53
N GLN A 402 20.63 -4.12 8.63
CA GLN A 402 20.81 -3.40 9.88
C GLN A 402 19.94 -2.15 9.92
N GLU A 403 18.76 -2.23 10.53
CA GLU A 403 17.81 -1.11 10.65
C GLU A 403 18.41 0.16 11.27
N ARG A 404 19.44 0.02 12.11
CA ARG A 404 20.18 1.16 12.68
C ARG A 404 20.82 2.04 11.61
N ARG A 405 21.08 1.50 10.41
CA ARG A 405 21.62 2.23 9.26
C ARG A 405 20.55 2.92 8.41
N ALA A 406 19.25 2.78 8.72
CA ALA A 406 18.18 3.43 7.96
C ALA A 406 18.30 4.96 7.93
N VAL A 407 18.80 5.58 9.01
CA VAL A 407 19.11 7.02 9.01
C VAL A 407 20.28 7.34 8.07
N LEU A 408 21.30 6.48 8.04
CA LEU A 408 22.48 6.70 7.20
C LEU A 408 22.15 6.56 5.70
N SER A 409 21.22 5.67 5.31
CA SER A 409 20.78 5.61 3.91
C SER A 409 20.11 6.88 3.41
N LEU A 410 19.60 7.75 4.31
CA LEU A 410 19.07 9.05 3.93
C LEU A 410 20.16 9.98 3.37
N VAL A 411 21.42 9.82 3.81
CA VAL A 411 22.57 10.56 3.26
C VAL A 411 22.71 10.23 1.76
N ASP A 412 22.68 8.94 1.42
CA ASP A 412 22.81 8.48 0.03
C ASP A 412 21.60 8.87 -0.82
N ILE A 413 20.38 8.82 -0.26
CA ILE A 413 19.17 9.30 -0.94
C ILE A 413 19.29 10.80 -1.24
N ALA A 414 19.76 11.59 -0.27
CA ALA A 414 19.92 13.02 -0.43
C ALA A 414 20.98 13.37 -1.48
N ALA A 415 22.13 12.70 -1.47
CA ALA A 415 23.20 12.90 -2.45
C ALA A 415 22.73 12.58 -3.88
N ARG A 416 22.02 11.46 -4.07
CA ARG A 416 21.43 11.09 -5.37
C ARG A 416 20.40 12.12 -5.84
N THR A 417 19.53 12.57 -4.94
CA THR A 417 18.51 13.57 -5.26
C THR A 417 19.13 14.91 -5.63
N ALA A 418 20.19 15.34 -4.91
CA ALA A 418 20.94 16.55 -5.23
C ALA A 418 21.58 16.47 -6.62
N GLY A 419 22.16 15.31 -6.96
CA GLY A 419 22.70 15.04 -8.30
C GLY A 419 21.64 15.15 -9.40
N GLN A 420 20.46 14.58 -9.17
CA GLN A 420 19.33 14.66 -10.11
C GLN A 420 18.85 16.10 -10.28
N ILE A 421 18.57 16.82 -9.18
CA ILE A 421 18.10 18.21 -9.24
C ILE A 421 19.12 19.11 -9.91
N ARG A 422 20.42 18.92 -9.65
CA ARG A 422 21.48 19.67 -10.33
C ARG A 422 21.43 19.49 -11.86
N SER A 423 21.09 18.27 -12.32
CA SER A 423 21.02 17.97 -13.75
C SER A 423 19.75 18.51 -14.42
N GLU A 424 18.61 18.45 -13.73
CA GLU A 424 17.30 18.85 -14.26
C GLU A 424 17.03 20.36 -14.08
N PHE A 425 17.50 20.92 -12.97
CA PHE A 425 17.28 22.31 -12.53
C PHE A 425 18.59 22.94 -12.04
N PRO A 426 19.58 23.14 -12.94
CA PRO A 426 20.88 23.70 -12.57
C PRO A 426 20.73 25.08 -11.95
N ASP A 427 21.75 25.50 -11.19
CA ASP A 427 21.75 26.84 -10.60
C ASP A 427 21.59 27.89 -11.72
N PRO A 428 20.62 28.82 -11.63
CA PRO A 428 20.42 29.85 -12.64
C PRO A 428 21.69 30.67 -12.93
N ARG A 429 22.60 30.80 -11.95
CA ARG A 429 23.89 31.48 -12.12
C ARG A 429 24.85 30.72 -13.04
N ASP A 430 24.76 29.39 -13.09
CA ASP A 430 25.59 28.57 -13.97
C ASP A 430 25.15 28.70 -15.44
N VAL A 431 23.84 28.81 -15.69
CA VAL A 431 23.26 28.97 -17.04
C VAL A 431 23.68 30.29 -17.68
N LEU A 432 23.77 31.37 -16.89
CA LEU A 432 24.20 32.69 -17.37
C LEU A 432 25.68 32.74 -17.78
N THR A 433 26.51 31.81 -17.28
CA THR A 433 27.93 31.74 -17.70
C THR A 433 28.16 31.01 -19.02
N GLN A 434 27.24 30.15 -19.45
CA GLN A 434 27.34 29.45 -20.74
C GLN A 434 26.89 30.32 -21.93
N GLN A 435 26.01 31.31 -21.71
CA GLN A 435 25.57 32.24 -22.75
C GLN A 435 26.56 33.39 -23.04
N ASN A 436 27.58 33.57 -22.19
CA ASN A 436 28.58 34.64 -22.32
C ASN A 436 29.93 34.17 -22.87
N VAL A 437 29.99 33.01 -23.53
CA VAL A 437 31.17 32.64 -24.34
C VAL A 437 31.02 33.33 -25.70
N PRO A 438 31.91 34.28 -26.08
CA PRO A 438 31.86 34.85 -27.41
C PRO A 438 32.18 33.76 -28.44
N ASP A 439 31.32 33.69 -29.45
CA ASP A 439 31.41 32.82 -30.62
C ASP A 439 32.74 33.09 -31.35
N SER A 440 33.82 32.39 -30.99
CA SER A 440 35.04 32.39 -31.78
C SER A 440 34.77 31.52 -33.01
N GLY A 441 34.22 32.15 -34.03
CA GLY A 441 33.92 31.54 -35.31
C GLY A 441 35.13 30.82 -35.89
N VAL A 442 34.97 29.53 -36.10
CA VAL A 442 35.68 28.80 -37.15
C VAL A 442 34.67 27.89 -37.83
N THR A 443 34.24 28.32 -39.02
CA THR A 443 33.51 27.52 -39.98
C THR A 443 34.36 26.32 -40.39
N ASN A 444 33.86 25.10 -40.24
CA ASN A 444 34.42 23.93 -40.95
C ASN A 444 33.33 23.31 -41.82
N ALA A 445 33.40 23.62 -43.11
CA ALA A 445 32.80 22.83 -44.16
C ALA A 445 33.73 21.66 -44.50
N ALA A 446 33.13 20.47 -44.49
CA ALA A 446 33.47 19.18 -45.10
C ALA A 446 34.79 18.99 -45.88
N GLY A 447 35.40 17.82 -45.69
CA GLY A 447 36.19 17.15 -46.74
C GLY A 447 37.22 16.17 -46.20
N ALA A 448 36.97 14.87 -46.39
CA ALA A 448 37.84 13.75 -46.06
C ALA A 448 39.25 13.87 -46.67
N GLU A 449 40.28 13.40 -45.97
CA GLU A 449 40.95 12.13 -46.29
C GLU A 449 42.15 11.88 -45.36
N SER A 450 42.38 10.59 -45.16
CA SER A 450 43.27 9.92 -44.23
C SER A 450 44.72 9.82 -44.71
N THR A 451 45.60 9.38 -43.79
CA THR A 451 46.98 8.86 -43.98
C THR A 451 48.04 9.94 -44.28
N GLU A 452 49.27 9.94 -43.78
CA GLU A 452 50.11 8.94 -43.13
C GLU A 452 51.30 9.67 -42.46
N SER A 453 51.78 9.10 -41.35
CA SER A 453 53.18 8.99 -40.88
C SER A 453 54.30 9.87 -41.50
N VAL A 454 55.17 10.43 -40.65
CA VAL A 454 56.61 10.06 -40.48
C VAL A 454 57.42 11.16 -39.75
N GLU A 455 58.09 10.71 -38.67
CA GLU A 455 59.38 11.05 -38.03
C GLU A 455 60.19 12.34 -38.30
N GLY A 456 60.89 12.78 -37.23
CA GLY A 456 62.23 13.40 -37.27
C GLY A 456 62.30 14.80 -36.64
N ALA A 457 62.62 14.96 -35.35
CA ALA A 457 63.98 15.19 -34.82
C ALA A 457 64.64 16.46 -35.41
N VAL A 458 65.06 17.50 -34.67
CA VAL A 458 66.26 17.53 -33.80
C VAL A 458 66.41 18.94 -33.16
N GLU A 459 66.59 18.95 -31.83
CA GLU A 459 67.48 19.77 -30.97
C GLU A 459 67.69 21.31 -31.01
N ARG A 460 67.82 21.83 -29.77
CA ARG A 460 68.75 22.89 -29.25
C ARG A 460 68.47 24.34 -29.67
N THR A 461 68.58 25.40 -28.86
CA THR A 461 69.21 25.65 -27.55
C THR A 461 68.89 27.07 -27.06
N ASN A 462 68.90 27.24 -25.72
CA ASN A 462 69.44 28.36 -24.91
C ASN A 462 68.70 29.71 -24.71
N LYS A 463 68.46 29.95 -23.40
CA LYS A 463 68.74 31.17 -22.57
C LYS A 463 67.78 32.37 -22.66
N SER A 464 66.96 32.59 -21.60
CA SER A 464 67.08 33.61 -20.51
C SER A 464 66.61 35.00 -20.99
N ASP A 465 65.73 35.79 -20.39
CA ASP A 465 65.10 35.96 -19.07
C ASP A 465 63.71 36.61 -19.35
N THR A 466 62.63 36.42 -18.60
CA THR A 466 62.24 37.32 -17.50
C THR A 466 60.83 36.96 -17.02
N ASN A 467 60.69 36.85 -15.70
CA ASN A 467 59.57 37.34 -14.89
C ASN A 467 58.15 37.33 -15.49
N THR A 468 57.40 36.24 -15.27
CA THR A 468 56.00 36.31 -14.84
C THR A 468 55.71 35.04 -14.07
N GLN A 469 55.58 35.16 -12.74
CA GLN A 469 54.97 34.13 -11.91
C GLN A 469 53.62 33.78 -12.54
N ALA A 470 53.53 32.60 -13.15
CA ALA A 470 52.26 31.96 -13.42
C ALA A 470 51.62 31.69 -12.06
N ALA A 471 50.85 32.67 -11.60
CA ALA A 471 49.87 32.47 -10.56
C ALA A 471 49.05 31.26 -10.99
N ARG A 472 49.15 30.18 -10.22
CA ARG A 472 48.13 29.14 -10.20
C ARG A 472 46.79 29.86 -10.22
N PRO A 473 45.81 29.48 -11.06
CA PRO A 473 44.50 30.09 -10.99
C PRO A 473 44.05 29.99 -9.54
N SER A 474 43.97 31.16 -8.91
CA SER A 474 43.46 31.33 -7.57
C SER A 474 42.14 30.60 -7.50
N TYR A 475 42.01 29.71 -6.53
CA TYR A 475 40.77 29.04 -6.15
C TYR A 475 39.64 30.07 -6.22
N SER A 476 38.79 30.00 -7.25
CA SER A 476 37.52 30.71 -7.20
C SER A 476 36.78 30.16 -5.98
N PRO A 477 36.21 31.01 -5.11
CA PRO A 477 35.40 30.52 -4.00
C PRO A 477 34.34 29.59 -4.60
N ALA A 478 34.20 28.40 -4.02
CA ALA A 478 33.31 27.35 -4.50
C ALA A 478 31.99 27.98 -4.96
N ARG A 479 31.61 27.77 -6.22
CA ARG A 479 30.29 28.16 -6.73
C ARG A 479 29.27 27.59 -5.74
N SER A 480 28.58 28.46 -5.00
CA SER A 480 27.72 27.99 -3.91
C SER A 480 26.54 27.25 -4.52
N ASP A 481 26.40 25.95 -4.31
CA ASP A 481 25.24 25.18 -4.79
C ASP A 481 23.99 25.43 -3.92
N GLU A 482 23.86 26.64 -3.38
CA GLU A 482 22.86 27.02 -2.39
C GLU A 482 21.43 26.85 -2.95
N TRP A 483 21.24 27.13 -4.24
CA TRP A 483 19.98 26.89 -4.95
C TRP A 483 19.61 25.40 -4.95
N VAL A 484 20.52 24.56 -5.48
CA VAL A 484 20.32 23.10 -5.58
C VAL A 484 20.13 22.50 -4.19
N TYR A 485 20.89 22.96 -3.20
CA TYR A 485 20.79 22.52 -1.82
C TYR A 485 19.40 22.78 -1.24
N ARG A 486 18.90 24.03 -1.34
CA ARG A 486 17.59 24.40 -0.80
C ARG A 486 16.45 23.66 -1.49
N GLN A 487 16.51 23.53 -2.81
CA GLN A 487 15.53 22.76 -3.59
C GLN A 487 15.51 21.29 -3.17
N THR A 488 16.70 20.68 -3.04
CA THR A 488 16.85 19.28 -2.66
C THR A 488 16.35 19.03 -1.25
N LEU A 489 16.84 19.80 -0.27
CA LEU A 489 16.46 19.62 1.12
C LEU A 489 14.96 19.86 1.33
N SER A 490 14.40 20.92 0.74
CA SER A 490 12.95 21.20 0.79
C SER A 490 12.13 20.05 0.19
N SER A 491 12.54 19.54 -0.98
CA SER A 491 11.86 18.42 -1.64
C SER A 491 11.91 17.14 -0.82
N LEU A 492 13.04 16.83 -0.20
CA LEU A 492 13.22 15.64 0.63
C LEU A 492 12.40 15.75 1.92
N LEU A 493 12.45 16.88 2.61
CA LEU A 493 11.67 17.12 3.83
C LEU A 493 10.17 17.00 3.57
N ARG A 494 9.67 17.56 2.45
CA ARG A 494 8.25 17.48 2.05
C ARG A 494 7.80 16.04 1.72
N ARG A 495 8.72 15.18 1.30
CA ARG A 495 8.46 13.77 0.97
C ARG A 495 8.52 12.83 2.17
N LEU A 496 8.98 13.31 3.33
CA LEU A 496 9.08 12.47 4.54
C LEU A 496 7.72 11.90 4.94
N ARG A 497 7.66 10.57 5.04
CA ARG A 497 6.52 9.77 5.47
C ARG A 497 6.62 9.54 6.97
N LEU A 498 6.13 10.50 7.74
CA LEU A 498 6.08 10.43 9.20
C LEU A 498 4.63 10.28 9.67
N PRO A 499 4.37 9.49 10.73
CA PRO A 499 3.02 9.31 11.25
C PRO A 499 2.45 10.61 11.80
N TYR A 500 3.26 11.38 12.51
CA TYR A 500 2.85 12.61 13.15
C TYR A 500 3.19 13.81 12.29
N ARG A 501 2.24 14.73 12.20
CA ARG A 501 2.40 15.99 11.50
C ARG A 501 3.53 16.80 12.12
N PHE A 502 4.32 17.43 11.26
CA PHE A 502 5.44 18.27 11.64
C PHE A 502 5.52 19.45 10.67
N ASP A 503 6.13 20.54 11.12
CA ASP A 503 6.54 21.69 10.32
C ASP A 503 8.05 21.82 10.44
N VAL A 504 8.69 22.35 9.39
CA VAL A 504 10.14 22.53 9.33
C VAL A 504 10.44 23.87 8.70
N GLU A 505 11.24 24.65 9.40
CA GLU A 505 11.97 25.77 8.83
C GLU A 505 13.47 25.46 8.79
N PHE A 506 14.16 25.97 7.78
CA PHE A 506 15.60 25.84 7.73
C PHE A 506 16.29 27.05 7.12
N ARG A 507 17.54 27.26 7.53
CA ARG A 507 18.45 28.24 6.98
C ARG A 507 19.77 27.57 6.66
N SER A 508 20.37 27.95 5.55
CA SER A 508 21.66 27.41 5.11
C SER A 508 22.60 28.53 4.67
N ARG A 509 23.89 28.32 4.93
CA ARG A 509 25.01 29.12 4.46
C ARG A 509 26.14 28.18 4.08
N LEU A 510 26.14 27.70 2.84
CA LEU A 510 27.12 26.69 2.40
C LEU A 510 28.57 27.19 2.37
N ASP A 511 28.79 28.50 2.23
CA ASP A 511 30.14 29.09 2.25
C ASP A 511 30.86 28.88 3.58
N SER A 512 30.13 28.93 4.71
CA SER A 512 30.65 28.57 6.04
C SER A 512 30.40 27.09 6.40
N GLY A 513 29.58 26.39 5.62
CA GLY A 513 29.18 25.01 5.86
C GLY A 513 28.17 24.86 7.00
N GLU A 514 27.38 25.90 7.29
CA GLU A 514 26.44 25.93 8.42
C GLU A 514 24.99 25.77 7.95
N VAL A 515 24.24 24.92 8.63
CA VAL A 515 22.81 24.71 8.41
C VAL A 515 22.10 24.72 9.76
N ALA A 516 20.96 25.40 9.85
CA ALA A 516 20.09 25.40 11.01
C ALA A 516 18.70 24.93 10.59
N ILE A 517 18.10 24.03 11.37
CA ILE A 517 16.75 23.50 11.15
C ILE A 517 15.96 23.63 12.45
N GLY A 518 14.77 24.24 12.36
CA GLY A 518 13.74 24.21 13.40
C GLY A 518 12.61 23.30 12.96
N PHE A 519 12.12 22.43 13.83
CA PHE A 519 10.96 21.59 13.52
C PHE A 519 10.07 21.30 14.73
N THR A 520 8.79 21.06 14.47
CA THR A 520 7.81 20.77 15.52
C THR A 520 7.79 19.30 15.93
N THR A 521 7.58 19.05 17.23
CA THR A 521 7.61 17.72 17.84
C THR A 521 6.27 16.98 17.83
N ALA A 522 6.36 15.65 17.83
CA ALA A 522 5.26 14.78 18.18
C ALA A 522 5.14 14.64 19.71
N GLY A 523 4.00 15.10 20.23
CA GLY A 523 3.67 15.10 21.64
C GLY A 523 3.60 13.75 22.34
N THR A 524 3.69 13.75 23.67
CA THR A 524 3.50 12.56 24.52
C THR A 524 2.10 11.95 24.33
N SER A 525 1.08 12.81 24.15
CA SER A 525 -0.31 12.42 23.93
C SER A 525 -0.55 11.74 22.59
N MET A 526 0.39 11.89 21.64
CA MET A 526 0.35 11.27 20.32
C MET A 526 0.97 9.87 20.33
N MET A 527 1.80 9.57 21.34
CA MET A 527 2.43 8.26 21.48
C MET A 527 1.40 7.20 21.87
N PRO A 528 1.61 5.93 21.47
CA PRO A 528 0.71 4.82 21.80
C PRO A 528 0.37 4.73 23.29
N ASP A 529 -0.85 4.32 23.61
CA ASP A 529 -1.30 4.09 25.00
C ASP A 529 -0.97 2.66 25.47
N SER A 530 -0.71 1.74 24.53
CA SER A 530 -0.37 0.35 24.84
C SER A 530 0.62 -0.23 23.83
N ARG A 531 1.29 -1.32 24.23
CA ARG A 531 2.12 -2.14 23.34
C ARG A 531 1.84 -3.62 23.54
N TYR A 532 2.09 -4.41 22.51
CA TYR A 532 2.05 -5.86 22.60
C TYR A 532 3.36 -6.39 23.22
N ASP A 533 3.27 -7.12 24.33
CA ASP A 533 4.40 -7.81 24.95
C ASP A 533 4.54 -9.20 24.31
N THR A 534 5.61 -9.39 23.54
CA THR A 534 5.89 -10.66 22.84
C THR A 534 6.23 -11.81 23.78
N THR A 535 6.82 -11.51 24.94
CA THR A 535 7.22 -12.53 25.92
C THR A 535 6.00 -13.06 26.66
N ARG A 536 5.11 -12.16 27.09
CA ARG A 536 3.87 -12.51 27.80
C ARG A 536 2.71 -12.84 26.87
N ARG A 537 2.83 -12.51 25.57
CA ARG A 537 1.78 -12.62 24.55
C ARG A 537 0.50 -11.85 24.91
N THR A 538 0.66 -10.71 25.59
CA THR A 538 -0.44 -9.88 26.10
C THR A 538 -0.24 -8.40 25.79
N TRP A 539 -1.33 -7.67 25.69
CA TRP A 539 -1.29 -6.21 25.64
C TRP A 539 -0.93 -5.62 27.00
N ARG A 540 -0.08 -4.60 27.00
CA ARG A 540 0.35 -3.88 28.19
C ARG A 540 0.19 -2.39 27.97
N ALA A 541 -0.50 -1.71 28.89
CA ALA A 541 -0.56 -0.25 28.90
C ALA A 541 0.85 0.34 29.08
N LEU A 542 1.08 1.49 28.45
CA LEU A 542 2.30 2.28 28.60
C LEU A 542 2.06 3.36 29.65
N SER A 543 3.01 3.49 30.58
CA SER A 543 2.97 4.58 31.56
C SER A 543 3.28 5.93 30.89
N SER A 544 2.87 7.04 31.53
CA SER A 544 3.18 8.39 31.05
C SER A 544 4.69 8.61 30.89
N ALA A 545 5.51 8.06 31.78
CA ALA A 545 6.96 8.14 31.69
C ALA A 545 7.53 7.38 30.47
N GLU A 546 7.00 6.19 30.17
CA GLU A 546 7.41 5.43 28.99
C GLU A 546 7.01 6.16 27.70
N ARG A 547 5.81 6.74 27.66
CA ARG A 547 5.35 7.53 26.51
C ARG A 547 6.17 8.81 26.33
N ALA A 548 6.55 9.47 27.42
CA ALA A 548 7.44 10.63 27.36
C ALA A 548 8.83 10.25 26.81
N SER A 549 9.40 9.14 27.29
CA SER A 549 10.65 8.61 26.76
C SER A 549 10.54 8.23 25.28
N MET A 550 9.42 7.64 24.86
CA MET A 550 9.15 7.27 23.48
C MET A 550 9.05 8.49 22.57
N SER A 551 8.30 9.52 22.98
CA SER A 551 8.19 10.80 22.26
C SER A 551 9.57 11.45 22.10
N ALA A 552 10.36 11.55 23.17
CA ALA A 552 11.71 12.11 23.10
C ALA A 552 12.61 11.32 22.14
N ALA A 553 12.57 9.99 22.19
CA ALA A 553 13.34 9.13 21.28
C ALA A 553 12.91 9.27 19.81
N TYR A 554 11.60 9.30 19.55
CA TYR A 554 11.03 9.52 18.23
C TYR A 554 11.48 10.86 17.64
N ASN A 555 11.30 11.95 18.39
CA ASN A 555 11.63 13.30 17.93
C ASN A 555 13.14 13.49 17.72
N LEU A 556 13.98 12.95 18.61
CA LEU A 556 15.43 12.93 18.41
C LEU A 556 15.79 12.23 17.09
N ARG A 557 15.13 11.12 16.78
CA ARG A 557 15.40 10.34 15.57
C ARG A 557 14.95 11.08 14.31
N VAL A 558 13.81 11.74 14.35
CA VAL A 558 13.35 12.65 13.27
C VAL A 558 14.37 13.78 13.05
N GLY A 559 14.86 14.41 14.12
CA GLY A 559 15.93 15.42 14.01
C GLY A 559 17.20 14.87 13.37
N LEU A 560 17.64 13.67 13.76
CA LEU A 560 18.78 12.99 13.15
C LEU A 560 18.55 12.66 11.66
N MET A 561 17.33 12.33 11.26
CA MET A 561 16.97 12.14 9.85
C MET A 561 17.13 13.44 9.06
N MET A 562 16.62 14.56 9.58
CA MET A 562 16.75 15.87 8.93
C MET A 562 18.21 16.33 8.83
N ALA A 563 19.02 16.04 9.85
CA ALA A 563 20.46 16.27 9.81
C ALA A 563 21.16 15.39 8.76
N ALA A 564 20.82 14.10 8.68
CA ALA A 564 21.38 13.19 7.69
C ALA A 564 21.06 13.65 6.25
N LEU A 565 19.81 14.09 6.00
CA LEU A 565 19.43 14.68 4.71
C LEU A 565 20.24 15.93 4.39
N SER A 566 20.47 16.79 5.39
CA SER A 566 21.26 18.02 5.22
C SER A 566 22.71 17.72 4.83
N PHE A 567 23.38 16.82 5.55
CA PHE A 567 24.74 16.39 5.22
C PHE A 567 24.83 15.69 3.87
N GLY A 568 23.86 14.84 3.53
CA GLY A 568 23.86 14.14 2.25
C GLY A 568 23.57 15.04 1.04
N THR A 569 22.90 16.18 1.25
CA THR A 569 22.57 17.09 0.14
C THR A 569 23.81 17.82 -0.41
N SER A 570 24.82 18.08 0.42
CA SER A 570 26.06 18.74 -0.04
C SER A 570 27.24 18.44 0.88
N GLU A 571 28.38 18.11 0.27
CA GLU A 571 29.67 17.91 0.98
C GLU A 571 30.20 19.20 1.64
N SER A 572 29.67 20.37 1.26
CA SER A 572 30.05 21.66 1.87
C SER A 572 29.50 21.81 3.30
N VAL A 573 28.48 21.05 3.68
CA VAL A 573 27.88 21.12 5.02
C VAL A 573 28.83 20.51 6.04
N ARG A 574 29.25 21.31 7.02
CA ARG A 574 30.15 20.91 8.12
C ARG A 574 29.44 20.83 9.46
N GLN A 575 28.38 21.63 9.65
CA GLN A 575 27.63 21.68 10.90
C GLN A 575 26.14 21.84 10.63
N VAL A 576 25.34 21.03 11.33
CA VAL A 576 23.88 21.14 11.37
C VAL A 576 23.45 21.39 12.81
N SER A 577 22.77 22.50 13.04
CA SER A 577 22.15 22.85 14.31
C SER A 577 20.65 22.53 14.24
N LEU A 578 20.16 21.75 15.20
CA LEU A 578 18.74 21.38 15.29
C LEU A 578 18.09 22.12 16.45
N HIS A 579 16.99 22.80 16.17
CA HIS A 579 16.07 23.33 17.15
C HIS A 579 14.78 22.53 17.09
N ILE A 580 14.27 22.18 18.26
CA ILE A 580 13.12 21.30 18.42
C ILE A 580 12.04 22.11 19.12
N ASP A 581 11.01 22.48 18.36
CA ASP A 581 9.88 23.25 18.85
C ASP A 581 8.79 22.32 19.41
N SER A 582 8.27 22.65 20.59
CA SER A 582 7.03 22.02 21.07
C SER A 582 5.84 22.74 20.47
N ILE A 583 4.81 22.00 20.04
CA ILE A 583 3.54 22.61 19.63
C ILE A 583 2.81 23.19 20.86
N GLY A 584 3.22 22.85 22.09
CA GLY A 584 2.60 23.34 23.33
C GLY A 584 1.29 22.64 23.69
N LEU A 585 0.94 21.56 22.97
CA LEU A 585 -0.27 20.76 23.18
C LEU A 585 -0.30 20.13 24.59
N GLU A 586 0.86 19.86 25.18
CA GLU A 586 1.01 19.12 26.43
C GLU A 586 0.89 20.01 27.67
N GLU A 587 1.44 21.22 27.63
CA GLU A 587 1.32 22.22 28.72
C GLU A 587 -0.15 22.63 28.89
N ALA A 588 -0.88 22.79 27.78
CA ALA A 588 -2.32 23.10 27.79
C ALA A 588 -3.18 22.03 28.47
N ILE A 589 -2.92 20.74 28.21
CA ILE A 589 -3.66 19.62 28.80
C ILE A 589 -3.31 19.44 30.28
N ALA A 590 -2.03 19.62 30.63
CA ALA A 590 -1.56 19.43 32.00
C ALA A 590 -2.02 20.54 32.94
N GLU A 591 -2.16 21.78 32.45
CA GLU A 591 -2.48 22.94 33.29
C GLU A 591 -3.96 23.33 33.32
N GLN A 592 -4.82 22.78 32.44
CA GLN A 592 -6.25 23.20 32.31
C GLN A 592 -6.41 24.73 32.21
N ASP A 593 -5.42 25.42 31.64
CA ASP A 593 -5.40 26.88 31.63
C ASP A 593 -6.11 27.43 30.37
N SER A 594 -7.22 28.12 30.59
CA SER A 594 -8.03 28.75 29.53
C SER A 594 -7.25 29.79 28.69
N ALA A 595 -6.19 30.39 29.24
CA ALA A 595 -5.32 31.30 28.48
C ALA A 595 -4.44 30.56 27.46
N ILE A 596 -3.97 29.37 27.83
CA ILE A 596 -3.14 28.51 26.96
C ILE A 596 -4.02 27.91 25.86
N GLU A 597 -5.26 27.48 26.16
CA GLU A 597 -6.19 27.02 25.12
C GLU A 597 -6.48 28.08 24.04
N ALA A 598 -6.56 29.36 24.41
CA ALA A 598 -6.77 30.45 23.47
C ALA A 598 -5.53 30.69 22.58
N MET A 599 -4.33 30.77 23.17
CA MET A 599 -3.07 30.91 22.42
C MET A 599 -2.80 29.71 21.50
N MET A 600 -3.16 28.50 21.93
CA MET A 600 -3.00 27.28 21.14
C MET A 600 -4.03 27.14 20.04
N SER A 601 -5.26 27.63 20.24
CA SER A 601 -6.24 27.76 19.16
C SER A 601 -5.74 28.70 18.06
N GLU A 602 -5.03 29.78 18.44
CA GLU A 602 -4.38 30.68 17.49
C GLU A 602 -3.18 30.03 16.78
N ALA A 603 -2.34 29.29 17.49
CA ALA A 603 -1.22 28.54 16.91
C ALA A 603 -1.69 27.45 15.93
N LEU A 604 -2.73 26.69 16.27
CA LEU A 604 -3.37 25.72 15.38
C LEU A 604 -3.98 26.41 14.16
N SER A 605 -4.68 27.55 14.35
CA SER A 605 -5.23 28.34 13.24
C SER A 605 -4.13 28.90 12.32
N ALA A 606 -2.97 29.30 12.85
CA ALA A 606 -1.82 29.72 12.07
C ALA A 606 -1.21 28.54 11.28
N PHE A 607 -1.14 27.36 11.90
CA PHE A 607 -0.72 26.10 11.29
C PHE A 607 -1.63 25.64 10.15
N GLU A 608 -2.92 25.98 10.22
CA GLU A 608 -3.86 25.80 9.13
C GLU A 608 -3.71 26.87 8.04
N HIS A 609 -3.55 28.14 8.42
CA HIS A 609 -3.43 29.24 7.47
C HIS A 609 -2.20 29.13 6.57
N LEU A 610 -1.05 28.73 7.13
CA LEU A 610 0.19 28.48 6.37
C LEU A 610 0.01 27.42 5.27
N ARG A 611 -0.93 26.49 5.45
CA ARG A 611 -1.23 25.43 4.47
C ARG A 611 -2.33 25.82 3.50
N SER A 612 -3.32 26.58 3.95
CA SER A 612 -4.42 27.09 3.10
C SER A 612 -3.95 28.06 2.01
N GLY A 613 -2.75 28.63 2.13
CA GLY A 613 -2.15 29.48 1.11
C GLY A 613 -1.87 28.77 -0.23
N ASP A 614 -1.77 27.44 -0.23
CA ASP A 614 -1.51 26.61 -1.43
C ASP A 614 -2.79 25.97 -2.01
N LEU A 615 -3.90 26.03 -1.26
CA LEU A 615 -5.24 25.64 -1.74
C LEU A 615 -5.95 26.92 -2.17
N GLY A 616 -5.92 27.18 -3.49
CA GLY A 616 -6.63 28.30 -4.09
C GLY A 616 -8.00 28.48 -3.45
N ARG A 617 -8.19 29.67 -2.84
CA ARG A 617 -9.45 30.14 -2.25
C ARG A 617 -10.61 29.79 -3.20
N VAL A 618 -11.34 28.72 -2.91
CA VAL A 618 -12.64 28.49 -3.55
C VAL A 618 -13.64 29.39 -2.83
N GLY A 619 -14.45 30.07 -3.64
CA GLY A 619 -15.17 31.28 -3.33
C GLY A 619 -16.07 31.24 -2.10
N SER A 620 -16.13 32.42 -1.48
CA SER A 620 -17.15 32.90 -0.55
C SER A 620 -18.59 32.58 -1.00
N LYS A 621 -19.46 32.27 -0.03
CA LYS A 621 -20.93 32.40 -0.01
C LYS A 621 -21.56 33.10 -1.25
N ALA A 622 -21.65 32.43 -2.39
CA ALA A 622 -22.51 32.80 -3.53
C ALA A 622 -22.48 31.84 -4.75
N ASP A 623 -21.94 30.61 -4.66
CA ASP A 623 -21.93 29.69 -5.82
C ASP A 623 -22.92 28.51 -5.69
N PRO A 624 -23.42 27.97 -6.82
CA PRO A 624 -24.72 27.30 -6.89
C PRO A 624 -24.74 25.91 -6.26
N LYS A 625 -25.84 25.59 -5.57
CA LYS A 625 -26.19 24.22 -5.17
C LYS A 625 -26.81 23.49 -6.36
N ASP A 626 -26.04 22.65 -7.05
CA ASP A 626 -26.48 21.39 -7.70
C ASP A 626 -25.39 20.83 -8.62
N GLY A 627 -25.24 19.50 -8.62
CA GLY A 627 -24.78 18.72 -9.77
C GLY A 627 -23.28 18.39 -9.86
N ASP A 628 -22.99 17.09 -9.74
CA ASP A 628 -21.93 16.33 -10.44
C ASP A 628 -20.64 17.04 -10.87
N PHE A 629 -19.54 16.69 -10.20
CA PHE A 629 -18.24 16.61 -10.85
C PHE A 629 -17.81 15.14 -10.90
N HIS A 630 -18.29 14.44 -11.93
CA HIS A 630 -17.60 13.28 -12.47
C HIS A 630 -16.36 13.77 -13.23
N GLY A 631 -15.20 13.32 -12.78
CA GLY A 631 -13.94 13.43 -13.52
C GLY A 631 -13.31 12.06 -13.57
N ASP A 632 -13.63 11.32 -14.64
CA ASP A 632 -12.80 10.22 -15.15
C ASP A 632 -11.43 10.79 -15.52
N PRO A 633 -10.34 10.08 -15.22
CA PRO A 633 -9.31 9.98 -16.24
C PRO A 633 -8.87 8.53 -16.39
N THR A 634 -8.83 8.11 -17.66
CA THR A 634 -8.03 7.01 -18.24
C THR A 634 -6.95 6.40 -17.37
#